data_AF-A0A521GM74-F1
#
_entry.id   AF-A0A521GM74-F1
#
_cell.length_a   1.000
_cell.length_b   1.000
_cell.length_c   1.000
_cell.angle_alpha   90.00
_cell.angle_beta   90.00
_cell.angle_gamma   90.00
#
_symmetry.space_group_name_H-M   'P 1'
#
loop_
_entity.id
_entity.type
_entity.pdbx_description
1 polymer ?
#
loop_
_entity_poly.entity_id
_entity_poly.type
_entity_poly.pdbx_seq_one_letter_code
_entity_poly.pdbx_strand_id
1 'polypeptide(L)'
;MKKLASERGEMNILLVPVILLGVLFVAAASFGVWAFLGRQDYKQNSDAKVAKAVVINTKDTQAKDAKAYAEAAKQPLKFYNGPEPYGSLKISYPKTWSGYVITDGSSPLDAYFQPDVVPNVTGKDSTFALRVQIVDQTYASTVNQFSAFIKQGKATAAPYKLPKVPSVIGERVEGQIASNKQGSLVVLPIRDKTLKIWTESNSFRDDFDKNVLPNTTFSP
;
A
#
# COMPACT_ATOMS: atom_id res chain seq x y z
N MET A 1 -82.32 -33.69 -55.72
CA MET A 1 -81.05 -33.28 -56.36
C MET A 1 -80.38 -32.24 -55.48
N LYS A 2 -79.15 -32.52 -55.03
CA LYS A 2 -78.28 -31.65 -54.23
C LYS A 2 -77.89 -30.42 -55.06
N LYS A 3 -78.09 -29.21 -54.56
CA LYS A 3 -77.35 -28.02 -55.02
C LYS A 3 -76.20 -27.80 -54.04
N LEU A 4 -74.98 -28.07 -54.50
CA LEU A 4 -73.75 -27.70 -53.81
C LEU A 4 -73.63 -26.18 -53.92
N ALA A 5 -73.68 -25.49 -52.78
CA ALA A 5 -73.36 -24.07 -52.70
C ALA A 5 -71.87 -23.91 -53.01
N SER A 6 -71.58 -23.29 -54.16
CA SER A 6 -70.24 -22.83 -54.51
C SER A 6 -69.90 -21.65 -53.61
N GLU A 7 -69.08 -21.85 -52.59
CA GLU A 7 -68.45 -20.74 -51.89
C GLU A 7 -67.47 -20.06 -52.87
N ARG A 8 -67.91 -18.96 -53.48
CA ARG A 8 -66.99 -18.00 -54.07
C ARG A 8 -66.37 -17.26 -52.90
N GLY A 9 -65.09 -17.52 -52.65
CA GLY A 9 -64.28 -16.66 -51.80
C GLY A 9 -64.15 -15.29 -52.45
N GLU A 10 -65.17 -14.42 -52.26
CA GLU A 10 -65.03 -13.00 -52.51
C GLU A 10 -64.07 -12.46 -51.45
N MET A 11 -62.79 -12.44 -51.80
CA MET A 11 -61.79 -11.78 -50.98
C MET A 11 -62.12 -10.29 -51.00
N ASN A 12 -62.80 -9.82 -49.95
CA ASN A 12 -63.09 -8.40 -49.78
C ASN A 12 -61.74 -7.66 -49.78
N ILE A 13 -61.44 -6.95 -50.87
CA ILE A 13 -60.16 -6.26 -51.07
C ILE A 13 -59.90 -5.24 -49.95
N LEU A 14 -60.94 -4.78 -49.25
CA LEU A 14 -60.83 -3.91 -48.07
C LEU A 14 -60.44 -4.66 -46.78
N LEU A 15 -60.52 -5.99 -46.74
CA LEU A 15 -60.16 -6.80 -45.56
C LEU A 15 -58.64 -6.86 -45.35
N VAL A 16 -57.87 -6.93 -46.45
CA VAL A 16 -56.40 -6.97 -46.42
C VAL A 16 -55.80 -5.72 -45.76
N PRO A 17 -56.15 -4.46 -46.16
CA PRO A 17 -55.63 -3.27 -45.50
C PRO A 17 -56.12 -3.13 -44.05
N VAL A 18 -57.32 -3.62 -43.71
CA VAL A 18 -57.83 -3.61 -42.32
C VAL A 18 -57.03 -4.55 -41.42
N ILE A 19 -56.70 -5.76 -41.89
CA ILE A 19 -55.84 -6.70 -41.15
C ILE A 19 -54.42 -6.12 -40.99
N LEU A 20 -53.86 -5.54 -42.06
CA LEU A 20 -52.54 -4.88 -42.02
C LEU A 20 -52.52 -3.72 -41.01
N LEU A 21 -53.56 -2.88 -41.00
CA LEU A 21 -53.73 -1.81 -40.02
C LEU A 21 -53.85 -2.35 -38.60
N GLY A 22 -54.57 -3.45 -38.39
CA GLY A 22 -54.69 -4.12 -37.09
C GLY A 22 -53.35 -4.61 -36.56
N VAL A 23 -52.56 -5.29 -37.40
CA VAL A 23 -51.20 -5.76 -37.03
C VAL A 23 -50.28 -4.59 -36.72
N LEU A 24 -50.32 -3.53 -37.54
CA LEU A 24 -49.49 -2.34 -37.36
C LEU A 24 -49.88 -1.57 -36.09
N PHE A 25 -51.17 -1.53 -35.76
CA PHE A 25 -51.67 -0.96 -34.51
C PHE A 25 -51.19 -1.74 -33.29
N VAL A 26 -51.25 -3.08 -33.31
CA VAL A 26 -50.74 -3.92 -32.22
C VAL A 26 -49.24 -3.72 -32.04
N ALA A 27 -48.47 -3.70 -33.13
CA ALA A 27 -47.03 -3.45 -33.08
C ALA A 27 -46.71 -2.06 -32.50
N ALA A 28 -47.44 -1.01 -32.91
CA ALA A 28 -47.28 0.34 -32.39
C ALA A 28 -47.67 0.44 -30.90
N ALA A 29 -48.73 -0.25 -30.48
CA ALA A 29 -49.15 -0.30 -29.09
C ALA A 29 -48.11 -1.00 -28.19
N SER A 30 -47.58 -2.14 -28.63
CA SER A 30 -46.51 -2.86 -27.91
C SER A 30 -45.24 -2.02 -27.80
N PHE A 31 -44.85 -1.33 -28.87
CA PHE A 31 -43.72 -0.40 -28.85
C PHE A 31 -43.97 0.79 -27.92
N GLY A 32 -45.19 1.34 -27.93
CA GLY A 32 -45.59 2.44 -27.04
C GLY A 32 -45.49 2.08 -25.56
N VAL A 33 -45.93 0.87 -25.18
CA VAL A 33 -45.81 0.36 -23.80
C VAL A 33 -44.34 0.16 -23.43
N TRP A 34 -43.53 -0.46 -24.30
CA TRP A 34 -42.10 -0.65 -24.03
C TRP A 34 -41.34 0.67 -23.89
N ALA A 35 -41.58 1.61 -24.79
CA ALA A 35 -40.95 2.94 -24.76
C ALA A 35 -41.38 3.74 -23.51
N PHE A 36 -42.65 3.60 -23.09
CA PHE A 36 -43.16 4.23 -21.87
C PHE A 36 -42.52 3.63 -20.61
N LEU A 37 -42.45 2.30 -20.51
CA LEU A 37 -41.80 1.60 -19.39
C LEU A 37 -40.30 1.93 -19.31
N GLY A 38 -39.60 1.95 -20.45
CA GLY A 38 -38.20 2.35 -20.51
C GLY A 38 -38.00 3.78 -20.01
N ARG A 39 -38.81 4.74 -20.49
CA ARG A 39 -38.75 6.14 -20.02
C ARG A 39 -39.05 6.26 -18.52
N GLN A 40 -39.92 5.39 -17.98
CA GLN A 40 -40.24 5.37 -16.55
C GLN A 40 -39.07 4.82 -15.71
N ASP A 41 -38.38 3.77 -16.17
CA ASP A 41 -37.15 3.26 -15.53
C ASP A 41 -36.03 4.33 -15.56
N TYR A 42 -35.85 5.02 -16.69
CA TYR A 42 -34.89 6.12 -16.77
C TYR A 42 -35.25 7.27 -15.83
N LYS A 43 -36.53 7.66 -15.70
CA LYS A 43 -36.94 8.75 -14.80
C LYS A 43 -36.88 8.38 -13.32
N GLN A 44 -37.13 7.13 -12.95
CA GLN A 44 -37.24 6.72 -11.54
C GLN A 44 -35.96 6.09 -10.99
N ASN A 45 -35.17 5.42 -11.83
CA ASN A 45 -33.99 4.64 -11.39
C ASN A 45 -32.65 5.23 -11.84
N SER A 46 -32.61 6.27 -12.70
CA SER A 46 -31.35 6.99 -12.99
C SER A 46 -30.75 7.57 -11.73
N ASP A 47 -31.56 8.27 -10.93
CA ASP A 47 -31.09 9.01 -9.77
C ASP A 47 -30.63 8.05 -8.67
N ALA A 48 -31.32 6.91 -8.51
CA ALA A 48 -30.91 5.86 -7.59
C ALA A 48 -29.59 5.17 -8.02
N LYS A 49 -29.39 4.93 -9.32
CA LYS A 49 -28.15 4.35 -9.87
C LYS A 49 -26.99 5.33 -9.76
N VAL A 50 -27.21 6.62 -10.08
CA VAL A 50 -26.23 7.69 -9.94
C VAL A 50 -25.88 7.89 -8.47
N ALA A 51 -26.86 7.94 -7.56
CA ALA A 51 -26.60 8.08 -6.12
C ALA A 51 -25.74 6.92 -5.59
N LYS A 52 -26.02 5.67 -5.98
CA LYS A 52 -25.18 4.52 -5.61
C LYS A 52 -23.76 4.64 -6.16
N ALA A 53 -23.62 5.00 -7.43
CA ALA A 53 -22.31 5.18 -8.07
C ALA A 53 -21.51 6.34 -7.45
N VAL A 54 -22.17 7.45 -7.13
CA VAL A 54 -21.57 8.59 -6.43
C VAL A 54 -21.10 8.17 -5.04
N VAL A 55 -21.92 7.45 -4.26
CA VAL A 55 -21.51 6.98 -2.92
C VAL A 55 -20.30 6.05 -2.98
N ILE A 56 -20.25 5.13 -3.95
CA ILE A 56 -19.11 4.23 -4.14
C ILE A 56 -17.86 5.04 -4.53
N ASN A 57 -17.97 5.89 -5.55
CA ASN A 57 -16.85 6.72 -6.00
C ASN A 57 -16.38 7.70 -4.91
N THR A 58 -17.28 8.28 -4.12
CA THR A 58 -16.92 9.16 -3.00
C THR A 58 -16.15 8.39 -1.93
N LYS A 59 -16.57 7.17 -1.58
CA LYS A 59 -15.83 6.33 -0.62
C LYS A 59 -14.44 5.94 -1.14
N ASP A 60 -14.34 5.56 -2.40
CA ASP A 60 -13.07 5.19 -3.03
C ASP A 60 -12.12 6.40 -3.12
N THR A 61 -12.65 7.56 -3.51
CA THR A 61 -11.88 8.82 -3.54
C THR A 61 -11.47 9.23 -2.13
N GLN A 62 -12.35 9.20 -1.14
CA GLN A 62 -12.01 9.50 0.25
C GLN A 62 -10.91 8.57 0.78
N ALA A 63 -10.96 7.26 0.47
CA ALA A 63 -9.92 6.32 0.87
C ALA A 63 -8.57 6.60 0.17
N LYS A 64 -8.59 6.96 -1.11
CA LYS A 64 -7.38 7.35 -1.86
C LYS A 64 -6.80 8.66 -1.33
N ASP A 65 -7.64 9.66 -1.13
CA ASP A 65 -7.26 10.96 -0.60
C ASP A 65 -6.70 10.81 0.81
N ALA A 66 -7.34 10.03 1.69
CA ALA A 66 -6.83 9.76 3.03
C ALA A 66 -5.44 9.12 3.01
N LYS A 67 -5.18 8.18 2.09
CA LYS A 67 -3.84 7.61 1.88
C LYS A 67 -2.85 8.66 1.37
N ALA A 68 -3.24 9.44 0.37
CA ALA A 68 -2.39 10.49 -0.20
C ALA A 68 -2.04 11.57 0.83
N TYR A 69 -3.00 12.01 1.65
CA TYR A 69 -2.77 12.94 2.74
C TYR A 69 -1.91 12.33 3.85
N ALA A 70 -2.13 11.05 4.19
CA ALA A 70 -1.28 10.36 5.16
C ALA A 70 0.16 10.24 4.66
N GLU A 71 0.38 9.97 3.37
CA GLU A 71 1.70 9.95 2.75
C GLU A 71 2.33 11.36 2.69
N ALA A 72 1.56 12.37 2.31
CA ALA A 72 2.03 13.76 2.28
C ALA A 72 2.40 14.29 3.67
N ALA A 73 1.65 13.91 4.71
CA ALA A 73 1.91 14.29 6.10
C ALA A 73 3.21 13.70 6.66
N LYS A 74 3.79 12.68 6.02
CA LYS A 74 5.13 12.17 6.37
C LYS A 74 6.23 13.17 6.03
N GLN A 75 5.97 14.12 5.12
CA GLN A 75 6.87 15.20 4.73
C GLN A 75 6.52 16.50 5.49
N PRO A 76 7.50 17.34 5.84
CA PRO A 76 8.94 17.16 5.65
C PRO A 76 9.53 16.11 6.60
N LEU A 77 10.59 15.43 6.18
CA LEU A 77 11.33 14.51 7.06
C LEU A 77 12.02 15.30 8.18
N LYS A 78 12.05 14.71 9.38
CA LYS A 78 12.90 15.14 10.50
C LYS A 78 14.29 14.51 10.35
N PHE A 79 15.30 15.19 10.87
CA PHE A 79 16.67 14.70 10.90
C PHE A 79 17.12 14.48 12.33
N TYR A 80 17.79 13.36 12.58
CA TYR A 80 18.60 13.14 13.76
C TYR A 80 20.06 13.14 13.36
N ASN A 81 20.88 13.93 14.06
CA ASN A 81 22.32 13.93 13.92
C ASN A 81 22.92 13.24 15.15
N GLY A 82 23.59 12.13 14.91
CA GLY A 82 24.29 11.35 15.91
C GLY A 82 25.64 11.98 16.28
N PRO A 83 26.30 11.44 17.32
CA PRO A 83 27.54 11.98 17.84
C PRO A 83 28.66 11.95 16.79
N GLU A 84 29.40 13.07 16.66
CA GLU A 84 30.54 13.19 15.76
C GLU A 84 31.64 12.13 15.99
N PRO A 85 31.97 11.72 17.24
CA PRO A 85 32.98 10.68 17.49
C PRO A 85 32.65 9.35 16.79
N TYR A 86 31.38 9.08 16.52
CA TYR A 86 30.89 7.83 15.92
C TYR A 86 30.50 8.01 14.45
N GLY A 87 31.17 8.91 13.75
CA GLY A 87 31.04 9.09 12.29
C GLY A 87 29.86 9.96 11.87
N SER A 88 29.42 10.90 12.70
CA SER A 88 28.46 11.96 12.34
C SER A 88 27.21 11.44 11.61
N LEU A 89 26.62 10.37 12.15
CA LEU A 89 25.48 9.69 11.55
C LEU A 89 24.30 10.65 11.40
N LYS A 90 23.76 10.80 10.19
CA LYS A 90 22.55 11.58 9.93
C LYS A 90 21.45 10.65 9.42
N ILE A 91 20.40 10.52 10.22
CA ILE A 91 19.21 9.72 9.92
C ILE A 91 18.06 10.66 9.59
N SER A 92 17.27 10.29 8.57
CA SER A 92 16.03 10.98 8.24
C SER A 92 14.84 10.07 8.49
N TYR A 93 13.77 10.61 9.09
CA TYR A 93 12.57 9.85 9.42
C TYR A 93 11.31 10.72 9.28
N PRO A 94 10.13 10.12 9.05
CA PRO A 94 8.87 10.86 8.93
C PRO A 94 8.59 11.77 10.13
N LYS A 95 8.03 12.97 9.89
CA LYS A 95 7.69 13.92 10.97
C LYS A 95 6.68 13.36 11.98
N THR A 96 5.82 12.45 11.52
CA THR A 96 4.81 11.72 12.29
C THR A 96 5.40 10.72 13.28
N TRP A 97 6.71 10.48 13.24
CA TRP A 97 7.38 9.60 14.18
C TRP A 97 8.00 10.39 15.32
N SER A 98 7.93 9.77 16.50
CA SER A 98 8.64 10.16 17.70
C SER A 98 9.94 9.37 17.78
N GLY A 99 10.99 10.02 18.29
CA GLY A 99 12.31 9.43 18.47
C GLY A 99 12.72 9.44 19.94
N TYR A 100 13.30 8.34 20.40
CA TYR A 100 13.94 8.20 21.70
C TYR A 100 15.38 7.72 21.51
N VAL A 101 16.34 8.39 22.12
CA VAL A 101 17.76 8.17 21.87
C VAL A 101 18.49 7.98 23.20
N ILE A 102 19.31 6.95 23.25
CA ILE A 102 20.18 6.59 24.37
C ILE A 102 21.63 6.66 23.86
N THR A 103 22.49 7.41 24.55
CA THR A 103 23.91 7.60 24.19
C THR A 103 24.87 7.20 25.31
N ASP A 104 24.35 6.89 26.49
CA ASP A 104 25.04 6.53 27.72
C ASP A 104 24.84 5.04 28.09
N GLY A 105 24.38 4.23 27.12
CA GLY A 105 24.10 2.81 27.29
C GLY A 105 25.30 1.91 26.96
N SER A 106 25.00 0.60 26.86
CA SER A 106 25.98 -0.42 26.45
C SER A 106 26.49 -0.26 25.01
N SER A 107 25.73 0.45 24.17
CA SER A 107 26.10 0.79 22.80
C SER A 107 26.36 2.30 22.71
N PRO A 108 27.38 2.74 21.96
CA PRO A 108 27.65 4.16 21.71
C PRO A 108 26.46 5.00 21.25
N LEU A 109 25.51 4.37 20.55
CA LEU A 109 24.25 4.98 20.16
C LEU A 109 23.17 3.91 20.06
N ASP A 110 22.01 4.18 20.66
CA ASP A 110 20.78 3.40 20.52
C ASP A 110 19.60 4.35 20.31
N ALA A 111 19.07 4.40 19.09
CA ALA A 111 17.95 5.27 18.72
C ALA A 111 16.75 4.43 18.25
N TYR A 112 15.58 4.80 18.75
CA TYR A 112 14.30 4.13 18.56
C TYR A 112 13.30 5.12 17.98
N PHE A 113 12.62 4.75 16.91
CA PHE A 113 11.62 5.58 16.27
C PHE A 113 10.33 4.81 16.02
N GLN A 114 9.21 5.47 16.31
CA GLN A 114 7.87 4.91 16.13
C GLN A 114 6.86 6.02 15.79
N PRO A 115 5.82 5.73 14.97
CA PRO A 115 4.67 6.62 14.84
C PRO A 115 4.09 7.03 16.19
N ASP A 116 3.79 8.32 16.34
CA ASP A 116 3.15 8.94 17.51
C ASP A 116 3.92 8.83 18.83
N VAL A 117 4.06 7.62 19.39
CA VAL A 117 4.68 7.38 20.70
C VAL A 117 5.65 6.21 20.62
N VAL A 118 6.85 6.40 21.20
CA VAL A 118 7.85 5.33 21.31
C VAL A 118 7.43 4.37 22.44
N PRO A 119 7.22 3.07 22.15
CA PRO A 119 6.86 2.09 23.17
C PRO A 119 8.04 1.79 24.10
N ASN A 120 7.79 1.05 25.19
CA ASN A 120 8.82 0.70 26.17
C ASN A 120 10.03 0.01 25.49
N VAL A 121 11.20 0.66 25.53
CA VAL A 121 12.45 0.16 24.93
C VAL A 121 13.07 -1.04 25.64
N THR A 122 12.63 -1.34 26.86
CA THR A 122 13.06 -2.54 27.62
C THR A 122 12.13 -3.74 27.41
N GLY A 123 10.98 -3.54 26.76
CA GLY A 123 10.01 -4.61 26.50
C GLY A 123 10.48 -5.54 25.37
N LYS A 124 10.49 -6.85 25.62
CA LYS A 124 10.90 -7.87 24.62
C LYS A 124 9.94 -7.95 23.41
N ASP A 125 8.68 -7.61 23.63
CA ASP A 125 7.64 -7.65 22.60
C ASP A 125 7.47 -6.32 21.86
N SER A 126 8.11 -5.24 22.32
CA SER A 126 8.08 -3.94 21.66
C SER A 126 8.64 -4.03 20.25
N THR A 127 7.90 -3.54 19.27
CA THR A 127 8.29 -3.52 17.85
C THR A 127 8.43 -2.08 17.40
N PHE A 128 9.57 -1.78 16.79
CA PHE A 128 9.91 -0.42 16.37
C PHE A 128 9.88 -0.27 14.84
N ALA A 129 9.33 0.85 14.36
CA ALA A 129 9.32 1.19 12.95
C ALA A 129 10.72 1.41 12.39
N LEU A 130 11.60 2.02 13.19
CA LEU A 130 13.01 2.17 12.86
C LEU A 130 13.85 2.09 14.14
N ARG A 131 14.94 1.35 14.06
CA ARG A 131 16.02 1.36 15.04
C ARG A 131 17.33 1.64 14.37
N VAL A 132 18.15 2.40 15.06
CA VAL A 132 19.48 2.77 14.62
C VAL A 132 20.41 2.58 15.81
N GLN A 133 21.46 1.78 15.62
CA GLN A 133 22.40 1.45 16.66
C GLN A 133 23.81 1.51 16.12
N ILE A 134 24.73 2.07 16.90
CA ILE A 134 26.16 1.92 16.68
C ILE A 134 26.66 0.99 17.77
N VAL A 135 27.14 -0.19 17.40
CA VAL A 135 27.68 -1.18 18.34
C VAL A 135 29.20 -1.14 18.35
N ASP A 136 29.78 -1.34 19.53
CA ASP A 136 31.22 -1.49 19.71
C ASP A 136 31.68 -2.91 19.36
N GLN A 137 31.41 -3.32 18.12
CA GLN A 137 31.73 -4.62 17.57
C GLN A 137 32.22 -4.47 16.13
N THR A 138 33.10 -5.37 15.70
CA THR A 138 33.56 -5.42 14.31
C THR A 138 32.41 -5.79 13.37
N TYR A 139 32.50 -5.31 12.13
CA TYR A 139 31.51 -5.61 11.09
C TYR A 139 31.34 -7.12 10.89
N ALA A 140 32.45 -7.87 10.81
CA ALA A 140 32.43 -9.32 10.65
C ALA A 140 31.74 -10.03 11.83
N SER A 141 31.99 -9.61 13.07
CA SER A 141 31.32 -10.17 14.26
C SER A 141 29.82 -9.92 14.23
N THR A 142 29.42 -8.70 13.86
CA THR A 142 28.00 -8.31 13.79
C THR A 142 27.25 -9.09 12.72
N VAL A 143 27.81 -9.22 11.51
CA VAL A 143 27.22 -10.01 10.41
C VAL A 143 27.09 -11.49 10.80
N ASN A 144 28.11 -12.05 11.45
CA ASN A 144 28.10 -13.45 11.87
C ASN A 144 26.95 -13.81 12.83
N GLN A 145 26.40 -12.84 13.57
CA GLN A 145 25.24 -13.05 14.45
C GLN A 145 23.99 -13.50 13.67
N PHE A 146 23.87 -13.16 12.39
CA PHE A 146 22.73 -13.51 11.55
C PHE A 146 22.94 -14.81 10.76
N SER A 147 24.16 -15.37 10.77
CA SER A 147 24.52 -16.56 10.00
C SER A 147 23.65 -17.78 10.31
N ALA A 148 23.21 -17.94 11.56
CA ALA A 148 22.33 -19.03 11.97
C ALA A 148 20.95 -18.94 11.31
N PHE A 149 20.36 -17.73 11.24
CA PHE A 149 19.07 -17.51 10.57
C PHE A 149 19.18 -17.71 9.05
N ILE A 150 20.30 -17.27 8.46
CA ILE A 150 20.58 -17.45 7.03
C ILE A 150 20.71 -18.94 6.68
N LYS A 151 21.51 -19.69 7.44
CA LYS A 151 21.68 -21.14 7.24
C LYS A 151 20.38 -21.93 7.43
N GLN A 152 19.50 -21.46 8.30
CA GLN A 152 18.18 -22.06 8.52
C GLN A 152 17.14 -21.65 7.46
N GLY A 153 17.50 -20.79 6.49
CA GLY A 153 16.57 -20.27 5.48
C GLY A 153 15.53 -19.29 6.03
N LYS A 154 15.71 -18.79 7.26
CA LYS A 154 14.81 -17.83 7.93
C LYS A 154 15.15 -16.38 7.60
N ALA A 155 16.35 -16.14 7.08
CA ALA A 155 16.80 -14.85 6.60
C ALA A 155 17.60 -14.99 5.31
N THR A 156 17.65 -13.92 4.52
CA THR A 156 18.49 -13.82 3.33
C THR A 156 19.38 -12.60 3.46
N ALA A 157 20.63 -12.71 3.00
CA ALA A 157 21.60 -11.63 3.01
C ALA A 157 21.96 -11.21 1.59
N ALA A 158 22.11 -9.92 1.36
CA ALA A 158 22.60 -9.37 0.10
C ALA A 158 23.51 -8.15 0.36
N PRO A 159 24.55 -7.91 -0.45
CA PRO A 159 25.33 -6.69 -0.38
C PRO A 159 24.44 -5.45 -0.56
N TYR A 160 24.67 -4.42 0.24
CA TYR A 160 23.91 -3.19 0.18
C TYR A 160 24.78 -1.96 0.40
N LYS A 161 24.44 -0.87 -0.27
CA LYS A 161 25.11 0.43 -0.14
C LYS A 161 24.06 1.51 0.07
N LEU A 162 24.33 2.44 0.98
CA LEU A 162 23.51 3.63 1.11
C LEU A 162 23.75 4.54 -0.10
N PRO A 163 22.70 5.11 -0.73
CA PRO A 163 22.87 6.01 -1.87
C PRO A 163 23.77 7.22 -1.58
N LYS A 164 23.75 7.75 -0.35
CA LYS A 164 24.56 8.90 0.08
C LYS A 164 25.94 8.53 0.63
N VAL A 165 26.25 7.24 0.75
CA VAL A 165 27.56 6.74 1.21
C VAL A 165 27.99 5.54 0.33
N PRO A 166 28.19 5.73 -0.98
CA PRO A 166 28.42 4.63 -1.93
C PRO A 166 29.80 3.97 -1.79
N SER A 167 30.74 4.61 -1.08
CA SER A 167 32.07 4.09 -0.78
C SER A 167 32.05 2.94 0.23
N VAL A 168 31.01 2.86 1.07
CA VAL A 168 30.88 1.83 2.09
C VAL A 168 29.95 0.72 1.60
N ILE A 169 30.44 -0.52 1.62
CA ILE A 169 29.67 -1.71 1.30
C ILE A 169 29.32 -2.41 2.59
N GLY A 170 28.02 -2.59 2.82
CA GLY A 170 27.48 -3.35 3.93
C GLY A 170 26.68 -4.54 3.46
N GLU A 171 25.89 -5.07 4.37
CA GLU A 171 25.01 -6.21 4.13
C GLU A 171 23.59 -5.87 4.57
N ARG A 172 22.62 -6.20 3.73
CA ARG A 172 21.21 -6.14 4.04
C ARG A 172 20.69 -7.54 4.31
N VAL A 173 20.22 -7.75 5.53
CA VAL A 173 19.61 -8.99 6.00
C VAL A 173 18.10 -8.80 6.03
N GLU A 174 17.40 -9.73 5.39
CA GLU A 174 15.95 -9.73 5.23
C GLU A 174 15.34 -10.97 5.86
N GLY A 175 14.22 -10.81 6.54
CA GLY A 175 13.53 -11.92 7.21
C GLY A 175 13.76 -11.87 8.72
N GLN A 176 14.10 -13.01 9.32
CA GLN A 176 14.24 -13.09 10.78
C GLN A 176 15.54 -12.44 11.26
N ILE A 177 15.41 -11.30 11.96
CA ILE A 177 16.52 -10.50 12.47
C ILE A 177 16.76 -10.69 13.98
N ALA A 178 15.78 -11.26 14.69
CA ALA A 178 15.91 -11.75 16.06
C ALA A 178 14.92 -12.89 16.32
N SER A 179 15.03 -13.59 17.46
CA SER A 179 14.21 -14.78 17.76
C SER A 179 12.69 -14.58 17.57
N ASN A 180 12.17 -13.38 17.85
CA ASN A 180 10.75 -13.04 17.70
C ASN A 180 10.50 -11.82 16.80
N LYS A 181 11.48 -11.40 15.98
CA LYS A 181 11.37 -10.19 15.14
C LYS A 181 11.69 -10.51 13.69
N GLN A 182 10.82 -10.05 12.80
CA GLN A 182 10.98 -10.17 11.35
C GLN A 182 10.97 -8.78 10.72
N GLY A 183 11.92 -8.52 9.83
CA GLY A 183 12.02 -7.22 9.17
C GLY A 183 13.25 -7.14 8.27
N SER A 184 13.71 -5.91 8.07
CA SER A 184 14.85 -5.59 7.20
C SER A 184 15.92 -4.88 8.02
N LEU A 185 17.14 -5.42 8.01
CA LEU A 185 18.30 -4.87 8.69
C LEU A 185 19.41 -4.56 7.68
N VAL A 186 20.00 -3.38 7.79
CA VAL A 186 21.22 -2.99 7.08
C VAL A 186 22.35 -2.84 8.10
N VAL A 187 23.44 -3.56 7.85
CA VAL A 187 24.66 -3.54 8.66
C VAL A 187 25.78 -2.92 7.82
N LEU A 188 26.42 -1.88 8.32
CA LEU A 188 27.47 -1.13 7.64
C LEU A 188 28.68 -0.94 8.56
N PRO A 189 29.92 -1.09 8.08
CA PRO A 189 31.09 -0.72 8.84
C PRO A 189 31.17 0.81 8.98
N ILE A 190 31.60 1.28 10.16
CA ILE A 190 31.86 2.70 10.44
C ILE A 190 33.11 2.78 11.34
N ARG A 191 34.25 3.19 10.77
CA ARG A 191 35.57 3.13 11.44
C ARG A 191 35.87 1.76 12.06
N ASP A 192 36.09 1.72 13.37
CA ASP A 192 36.32 0.54 14.21
C ASP A 192 35.03 -0.14 14.70
N LYS A 193 33.86 0.42 14.38
CA LYS A 193 32.54 0.03 14.88
C LYS A 193 31.62 -0.43 13.76
N THR A 194 30.39 -0.79 14.16
CA THR A 194 29.36 -1.21 13.21
C THR A 194 28.07 -0.44 13.41
N LEU A 195 27.55 0.09 12.31
CA LEU A 195 26.23 0.71 12.21
C LEU A 195 25.19 -0.34 11.83
N LYS A 196 24.11 -0.41 12.62
CA LYS A 196 22.93 -1.21 12.34
C LYS A 196 21.74 -0.28 12.18
N ILE A 197 21.01 -0.42 11.08
CA ILE A 197 19.78 0.32 10.81
C ILE A 197 18.73 -0.70 10.40
N TRP A 198 17.61 -0.79 11.12
CA TRP A 198 16.60 -1.79 10.80
C TRP A 198 15.19 -1.36 11.12
N THR A 199 14.25 -2.06 10.51
CA THR A 199 12.84 -2.05 10.88
C THR A 199 12.45 -3.43 11.41
N GLU A 200 11.61 -3.48 12.43
CA GLU A 200 11.20 -4.73 13.10
C GLU A 200 9.80 -5.20 12.65
N SER A 201 9.20 -4.54 11.66
CA SER A 201 7.92 -4.95 11.06
C SER A 201 7.90 -4.66 9.56
N ASN A 202 7.33 -5.60 8.80
CA ASN A 202 7.12 -5.45 7.37
C ASN A 202 6.20 -4.27 7.02
N SER A 203 5.34 -3.82 7.95
CA SER A 203 4.46 -2.66 7.73
C SER A 203 5.21 -1.34 7.52
N PHE A 204 6.44 -1.24 8.02
CA PHE A 204 7.26 -0.02 7.92
C PHE A 204 8.38 -0.14 6.88
N ARG A 205 8.45 -1.27 6.17
CA ARG A 205 9.48 -1.54 5.16
C ARG A 205 9.48 -0.49 4.06
N ASP A 206 8.30 -0.09 3.59
CA ASP A 206 8.16 0.93 2.56
C ASP A 206 8.74 2.28 2.99
N ASP A 207 8.47 2.71 4.22
CA ASP A 207 9.04 3.94 4.77
C ASP A 207 10.55 3.79 4.99
N PHE A 208 11.01 2.63 5.44
CA PHE A 208 12.41 2.32 5.60
C PHE A 208 13.18 2.45 4.28
N ASP A 209 12.65 1.86 3.20
CA ASP A 209 13.28 1.81 1.89
C ASP A 209 13.18 3.14 1.11
N LYS A 210 12.08 3.89 1.26
CA LYS A 210 11.83 5.11 0.49
C LYS A 210 12.25 6.39 1.21
N ASN A 211 12.12 6.43 2.55
CA ASN A 211 12.33 7.64 3.33
C ASN A 211 13.61 7.60 4.15
N VAL A 212 13.92 6.47 4.79
CA VAL A 212 15.04 6.36 5.75
C VAL A 212 16.37 6.07 5.04
N LEU A 213 16.49 4.91 4.39
CA LEU A 213 17.76 4.47 3.78
C LEU A 213 18.30 5.44 2.72
N PRO A 214 17.50 5.97 1.77
CA PRO A 214 18.02 6.87 0.74
C PRO A 214 18.54 8.20 1.30
N ASN A 215 18.09 8.57 2.49
CA ASN A 215 18.45 9.83 3.13
C ASN A 215 19.46 9.70 4.26
N THR A 216 19.83 8.47 4.63
CA THR A 216 20.82 8.21 5.66
C THR A 216 22.23 8.46 5.12
N THR A 217 23.06 9.12 5.92
CA THR A 217 24.48 9.37 5.61
C THR A 217 25.32 9.33 6.87
N PHE A 218 26.62 9.07 6.73
CA PHE A 218 27.60 9.10 7.81
C PHE A 218 29.01 9.32 7.22
N SER A 219 29.96 9.66 8.08
CA SER A 219 31.38 9.76 7.77
C SER A 219 32.05 8.41 8.08
N PRO A 220 32.55 7.70 7.06
CA PRO A 220 33.16 6.37 7.21
C PRO A 220 34.34 6.32 8.19
#